data_AF-A0A4R6T2A2-F1
#
_entry.id   AF-A0A4R6T2A2-F1
#
_cell.length_a   1.000
_cell.length_b   1.000
_cell.length_c   1.000
_cell.angle_alpha   90.00
_cell.angle_beta   90.00
_cell.angle_gamma   90.00
#
_symmetry.space_group_name_H-M   'P 1'
#
loop_
_entity.id
_entity.type
_entity.pdbx_description
1 polymer ?
#
loop_
_entity_poly.entity_id
_entity_poly.type
_entity_poly.pdbx_seq_one_letter_code
_entity_poly.pdbx_strand_id
1 'polypeptide(L)' 'MKAIELIFLGTTILSGIFILLGLIKPVLVLWFLDRFNRLKVLKIYGLVFFGSLILWWLTTLFA' A
#
# COMPACT_ATOMS: atom_id res chain seq x y z
N MET A 1 -8.39 -2.15 -20.41
CA MET A 1 -8.66 -1.81 -19.00
C MET A 1 -8.07 -2.83 -18.02
N LYS A 2 -8.05 -4.14 -18.33
CA LYS A 2 -7.45 -5.19 -17.49
C LYS A 2 -6.02 -4.93 -16.97
N ALA A 3 -5.14 -4.33 -17.78
CA ALA A 3 -3.77 -4.02 -17.34
C ALA A 3 -3.74 -2.98 -16.21
N ILE A 4 -4.62 -1.98 -16.25
CA ILE A 4 -4.72 -0.92 -15.24
C ILE A 4 -5.26 -1.50 -13.93
N GLU A 5 -6.29 -2.35 -14.03
CA GLU A 5 -6.85 -3.09 -12.90
C GLU A 5 -5.77 -3.93 -12.18
N LEU A 6 -4.96 -4.68 -12.94
CA LEU A 6 -3.87 -5.48 -12.38
C LEU A 6 -2.80 -4.63 -11.67
N ILE A 7 -2.51 -3.43 -12.17
CA ILE A 7 -1.58 -2.50 -11.53
C ILE A 7 -2.13 -2.02 -10.18
N PHE A 8 -3.41 -1.64 -10.11
CA PHE A 8 -4.02 -1.22 -8.84
C PHE A 8 -4.16 -2.37 -7.85
N LEU A 9 -4.48 -3.57 -8.33
CA LEU A 9 -4.50 -4.77 -7.48
C LEU A 9 -3.12 -5.09 -6.94
N GLY A 10 -2.09 -5.10 -7.80
CA GLY A 10 -0.71 -5.38 -7.41
C GLY A 10 -0.18 -4.37 -6.39
N THR A 11 -0.46 -3.08 -6.59
CA THR A 11 -0.05 -2.03 -5.64
C THR A 11 -0.80 -2.12 -4.31
N THR A 12 -2.08 -2.51 -4.32
CA THR A 12 -2.86 -2.80 -3.09
C THR A 12 -2.22 -3.95 -2.31
N ILE A 13 -1.89 -5.06 -2.98
CA ILE A 13 -1.27 -6.22 -2.32
C ILE A 13 0.11 -5.86 -1.75
N LEU A 14 0.96 -5.20 -2.54
CA LEU A 14 2.31 -4.81 -2.12
C LEU A 14 2.30 -3.84 -0.94
N SER A 15 1.42 -2.84 -0.96
CA SER A 15 1.27 -1.91 0.16
C SER A 15 0.76 -2.61 1.43
N GLY A 16 -0.17 -3.57 1.30
CA GLY A 16 -0.60 -4.42 2.40
C GLY A 16 0.55 -5.21 3.03
N ILE A 17 1.41 -5.84 2.20
CA ILE A 17 2.61 -6.55 2.66
C ILE A 17 3.54 -5.59 3.41
N PHE A 18 3.77 -4.38 2.89
CA PHE A 18 4.63 -3.39 3.56
C PHE A 18 4.03 -2.84 4.86
N ILE A 19 2.71 -2.73 4.99
CA ILE A 19 2.06 -2.42 6.27
C ILE A 19 2.39 -3.53 7.29
N LEU A 20 2.19 -4.79 6.92
CA LEU A 20 2.46 -5.93 7.82
C LEU A 20 3.94 -5.99 8.24
N LEU A 21 4.85 -5.89 7.27
CA LEU A 21 6.28 -5.88 7.53
C LEU A 21 6.71 -4.69 8.39
N GLY A 22 6.15 -3.51 8.15
CA GLY A 22 6.46 -2.31 8.91
C GLY A 22 5.83 -2.25 10.30
N LEU A 23 4.75 -3.00 10.55
CA LEU A 23 4.22 -3.22 11.90
C LEU A 23 5.13 -4.15 12.73
N ILE A 24 5.69 -5.18 12.10
CA ILE A 24 6.66 -6.10 12.74
C ILE A 24 7.97 -5.34 13.02
N LYS A 25 8.57 -4.76 11.98
CA LYS A 25 9.80 -3.98 12.07
C LYS A 25 9.77 -2.83 11.05
N PRO A 26 9.57 -1.57 11.50
CA PRO A 26 9.51 -0.40 10.61
C PRO A 26 10.74 -0.25 9.71
N VAL A 27 11.91 -0.67 10.21
CA VAL A 27 13.21 -0.63 9.52
C VAL A 27 13.24 -1.47 8.24
N LEU A 28 12.41 -2.52 8.15
CA LEU A 28 12.34 -3.36 6.93
C LEU A 28 11.73 -2.62 5.74
N VAL A 29 11.01 -1.52 6.00
CA VAL A 29 10.15 -0.87 5.01
C VAL A 29 10.56 0.58 4.79
N LEU A 30 10.88 1.31 5.87
CA LEU A 30 11.41 2.67 5.80
C LEU A 30 12.92 2.62 6.07
N TRP A 31 13.70 2.26 5.05
CA TRP A 31 15.14 2.44 5.05
C TRP A 31 15.42 3.94 5.24
N PHE A 32 16.06 4.30 6.37
CA PHE A 32 16.54 5.64 6.75
C PHE A 32 15.59 6.70 7.35
N LEU A 33 14.27 6.69 7.13
CA LEU A 33 13.45 7.92 7.34
C LEU A 33 12.76 8.12 8.71
N ASP A 34 12.94 7.21 9.66
CA ASP A 34 12.62 7.34 11.10
C ASP A 34 12.57 5.92 11.64
N ARG A 35 13.56 5.52 12.44
CA ARG A 35 13.78 4.11 12.79
C ARG A 35 12.58 3.39 13.44
N PHE A 36 11.57 4.09 13.96
CA PHE A 36 10.53 3.46 14.78
C PHE A 36 9.10 3.99 14.65
N ASN A 37 8.77 4.90 13.72
CA ASN A 37 7.41 5.42 13.69
C ASN A 37 6.46 4.50 12.90
N ARG A 38 5.91 3.48 13.58
CA ARG A 38 4.84 2.61 13.04
C ARG A 38 3.66 3.41 12.50
N LEU A 39 3.35 4.56 13.10
CA LEU A 39 2.29 5.46 12.63
C LEU A 39 2.63 6.05 11.26
N LYS A 40 3.91 6.30 10.96
CA LYS A 40 4.38 6.81 9.66
C LYS A 40 4.28 5.73 8.58
N VAL A 41 4.63 4.48 8.91
CA VAL A 41 4.39 3.32 8.04
C VAL A 41 2.90 3.22 7.73
N LEU A 42 2.04 3.23 8.74
CA LEU A 42 0.59 3.11 8.54
C LEU A 42 0.03 4.28 7.74
N LYS A 43 0.51 5.52 7.96
CA LYS A 43 0.08 6.68 7.17
C LYS A 43 0.50 6.58 5.71
N ILE A 44 1.76 6.25 5.43
CA ILE A 44 2.27 6.23 4.05
C ILE A 44 1.69 5.03 3.31
N TYR A 45 1.92 3.82 3.81
CA TYR A 45 1.48 2.61 3.13
C TYR A 45 -0.03 2.39 3.24
N GLY A 46 -0.67 2.83 4.32
CA GLY A 46 -2.13 2.82 4.43
C GLY A 46 -2.79 3.78 3.45
N LEU A 47 -2.25 4.99 3.24
CA LEU A 47 -2.79 5.91 2.23
C LEU A 47 -2.66 5.33 0.82
N VAL A 48 -1.50 4.71 0.51
CA VAL A 48 -1.30 4.01 -0.77
C VAL A 48 -2.24 2.82 -0.89
N PHE A 49 -2.42 2.03 0.17
CA PHE A 49 -3.32 0.87 0.20
C PHE A 49 -4.77 1.26 -0.06
N PHE A 50 -5.32 2.19 0.73
CA PHE A 50 -6.70 2.63 0.55
C PHE A 50 -6.92 3.37 -0.77
N GLY A 51 -5.97 4.21 -1.19
CA GLY A 51 -6.03 4.90 -2.47
C GLY A 51 -6.05 3.94 -3.65
N SER A 52 -5.15 2.96 -3.69
CA SER A 52 -5.10 1.94 -4.75
C SER A 52 -6.29 0.99 -4.72
N LEU A 53 -6.81 0.64 -3.53
CA LEU A 53 -8.01 -0.17 -3.38
C LEU A 53 -9.25 0.53 -3.97
N ILE A 54 -9.43 1.82 -3.69
CA ILE A 54 -10.54 2.62 -4.23
C ILE A 54 -10.42 2.71 -5.76
N LEU A 55 -9.21 2.99 -6.28
CA LEU A 55 -8.97 3.06 -7.72
C LEU A 55 -9.21 1.71 -8.41
N TRP A 56 -8.77 0.62 -7.80
CA TRP A 56 -9.07 -0.73 -8.29
C TRP A 56 -10.59 -0.96 -8.38
N TRP A 57 -11.31 -0.64 -7.31
CA TRP A 57 -12.76 -0.82 -7.26
C TRP A 57 -13.50 0.01 -8.31
N LEU A 58 -13.08 1.27 -8.51
CA LEU A 58 -13.61 2.11 -9.59
C LEU A 58 -13.31 1.51 -10.96
N THR A 59 -12.09 1.02 -11.20
CA THR A 59 -11.79 0.36 -12.48
C THR A 59 -12.60 -0.90 -12.69
N THR A 60 -12.93 -1.68 -11.65
CA THR A 60 -13.78 -2.88 -11.80
C THR A 60 -15.25 -2.53 -12.06
N LEU A 61 -15.74 -1.40 -11.54
CA LEU A 61 -17.14 -1.00 -11.70
C LEU A 61 -17.44 -0.32 -13.05
N PHE A 62 -16.48 0.43 -13.59
CA PHE A 62 -16.67 1.25 -14.80
C PHE A 62 -15.97 0.69 -16.05
N ALA A 63 -15.21 -0.40 -15.93
CA ALA A 63 -14.55 -1.08 -17.06
C ALA A 63 -15.33 -2.28 -17.58
#